data_AF-A0A846T7K2-F1
#
_entry.id   AF-A0A846T7K2-F1
#
_cell.length_a   1.000
_cell.length_b   1.000
_cell.length_c   1.000
_cell.angle_alpha   90.00
_cell.angle_beta   90.00
_cell.angle_gamma   90.00
#
_symmetry.space_group_name_H-M   'P 1'
#
loop_
_entity.id
_entity.type
_entity.pdbx_description
1 polymer ?
#
loop_
_entity_poly.entity_id
_entity_poly.type
_entity_poly.pdbx_seq_one_letter_code
_entity_poly.pdbx_strand_id
1 'polypeptide(L)'
;MGIQHPAHQNLSIQQRLREHGVDMPVIIIAGSSDVSLAVTAMKQGALDFIEKPFNDQLLLDGVHHALVQDAIRRRTWARRRELQRRFDTLTPREQDVLGRVAEGLSNQDIAETLNLSRKTVEVHRAKVMDKMQADTLAQLIRMAMTLGILKLYDMDA
;
A
#
# COMPACT_ATOMS: atom_id res chain seq x y z
N MET A 1 -12.34 -24.69 31.42
CA MET A 1 -11.47 -23.69 32.07
C MET A 1 -10.87 -22.83 30.96
N GLY A 2 -11.43 -21.66 30.70
CA GLY A 2 -10.99 -20.81 29.59
C GLY A 2 -9.64 -20.18 29.91
N ILE A 3 -8.66 -20.35 29.03
CA ILE A 3 -7.35 -19.72 29.16
C ILE A 3 -7.57 -18.21 28.95
N GLN A 4 -7.70 -17.45 30.03
CA GLN A 4 -7.65 -15.99 29.97
C GLN A 4 -6.20 -15.60 29.75
N HIS A 5 -5.81 -15.44 28.49
CA HIS A 5 -4.58 -14.72 28.17
C HIS A 5 -4.81 -13.25 28.53
N PRO A 6 -3.97 -12.66 29.40
CA PRO A 6 -4.15 -11.27 29.81
C PRO A 6 -4.22 -10.34 28.61
N ALA A 7 -5.10 -9.35 28.67
CA ALA A 7 -5.32 -8.34 27.63
C ALA A 7 -4.02 -7.74 27.06
N HIS A 8 -3.04 -7.45 27.92
CA HIS A 8 -1.72 -6.91 27.53
C HIS A 8 -0.88 -7.88 26.67
N GLN A 9 -1.08 -9.19 26.83
CA GLN A 9 -0.39 -10.22 26.05
C GLN A 9 -0.96 -10.36 24.64
N ASN A 10 -2.27 -10.13 24.44
CA ASN A 10 -2.88 -10.15 23.11
C ASN A 10 -2.42 -8.94 22.26
N LEU A 11 -2.34 -7.76 22.88
CA LEU A 11 -1.81 -6.55 22.24
C LEU A 11 -0.33 -6.72 21.86
N SER A 12 0.47 -7.35 22.73
CA SER A 12 1.89 -7.61 22.42
C SER A 12 2.07 -8.59 21.25
N ILE A 13 1.15 -9.56 21.07
CA ILE A 13 1.15 -10.44 19.89
C ILE A 13 0.83 -9.66 18.61
N GLN A 14 -0.17 -8.77 18.61
CA GLN A 14 -0.47 -7.93 17.45
C GLN A 14 0.71 -7.05 17.04
N GLN A 15 1.38 -6.47 18.03
CA GLN A 15 2.56 -5.66 17.78
C GLN A 15 3.71 -6.49 17.20
N ARG A 16 3.98 -7.67 17.76
CA ARG A 16 5.00 -8.59 17.23
C ARG A 16 4.68 -9.05 15.81
N LEU A 17 3.43 -9.35 15.48
CA LEU A 17 3.02 -9.73 14.12
C LEU A 17 3.35 -8.61 13.11
N ARG A 18 3.03 -7.36 13.46
CA ARG A 18 3.37 -6.19 12.63
C ARG A 18 4.88 -5.99 12.48
N GLU A 19 5.64 -6.13 13.57
CA GLU A 19 7.11 -6.03 13.56
C GLU A 19 7.75 -7.09 12.64
N HIS A 20 7.15 -8.26 12.48
CA HIS A 20 7.60 -9.32 11.58
C HIS A 20 7.03 -9.21 10.16
N GLY A 21 6.35 -8.11 9.83
CA GLY A 21 5.76 -7.88 8.51
C GLY A 21 4.55 -8.77 8.19
N VAL A 22 3.92 -9.35 9.22
CA VAL A 22 2.69 -10.14 9.07
C VAL A 22 1.50 -9.19 9.06
N ASP A 23 1.03 -8.85 7.87
CA ASP A 23 -0.13 -7.97 7.63
C ASP A 23 -1.44 -8.78 7.60
N MET A 24 -1.74 -9.49 8.69
CA MET A 24 -2.99 -10.27 8.83
C MET A 24 -4.01 -9.46 9.65
N PRO A 25 -5.30 -9.45 9.27
CA PRO A 25 -6.32 -8.79 10.07
C PRO A 25 -6.44 -9.45 11.45
N VAL A 26 -6.48 -8.65 12.51
CA VAL A 26 -6.65 -9.16 13.87
C VAL A 26 -7.96 -8.68 14.46
N ILE A 27 -8.78 -9.61 14.95
CA ILE A 27 -9.99 -9.34 15.71
C ILE A 27 -9.69 -9.65 17.18
N ILE A 28 -9.96 -8.70 18.08
CA ILE A 28 -9.84 -8.94 19.53
C ILE A 28 -11.17 -9.41 20.09
N ILE A 29 -11.13 -10.39 20.98
CA ILE A 29 -12.31 -10.87 21.70
C ILE A 29 -12.09 -10.68 23.20
N ALA A 30 -12.86 -9.81 23.86
CA ALA A 30 -12.72 -9.54 25.30
C ALA A 30 -14.07 -9.31 26.00
N GLY A 31 -14.09 -9.23 27.33
CA GLY A 31 -15.31 -9.01 28.12
C GLY A 31 -15.70 -7.53 28.25
N SER A 32 -16.91 -7.29 28.76
CA SER A 32 -17.54 -5.98 28.90
C SER A 32 -16.79 -4.94 29.75
N SER A 33 -15.89 -5.38 30.63
CA SER A 33 -15.10 -4.51 31.49
C SER A 33 -13.87 -3.89 30.79
N ASP A 34 -13.67 -4.15 29.49
CA ASP A 34 -12.39 -3.89 28.81
C ASP A 34 -12.50 -2.85 27.67
N VAL A 35 -13.30 -1.80 27.86
CA VAL A 35 -13.45 -0.70 26.89
C VAL A 35 -12.10 -0.04 26.57
N SER A 36 -11.26 0.18 27.58
CA SER A 36 -9.91 0.74 27.40
C SER A 36 -9.01 -0.16 26.55
N LEU A 37 -9.16 -1.49 26.68
CA LEU A 37 -8.47 -2.46 25.83
C LEU A 37 -8.99 -2.40 24.39
N ALA A 38 -10.30 -2.34 24.18
CA ALA A 38 -10.88 -2.21 22.85
C ALA A 38 -10.35 -0.97 22.13
N VAL A 39 -10.33 0.18 22.81
CA VAL A 39 -9.76 1.42 22.26
C VAL A 39 -8.27 1.27 21.96
N THR A 40 -7.51 0.63 22.84
CA THR A 40 -6.06 0.41 22.64
C THR A 40 -5.80 -0.52 21.46
N ALA A 41 -6.57 -1.60 21.33
CA ALA A 41 -6.50 -2.54 20.23
C ALA A 41 -6.77 -1.87 18.89
N MET A 42 -7.84 -1.07 18.79
CA MET A 42 -8.17 -0.35 17.57
C MET A 42 -7.08 0.67 17.20
N LYS A 43 -6.53 1.40 18.20
CA LYS A 43 -5.38 2.30 17.98
C LYS A 43 -4.11 1.56 17.52
N GLN A 44 -3.97 0.30 17.93
CA GLN A 44 -2.87 -0.57 17.52
C GLN A 44 -3.16 -1.32 16.21
N GLY A 45 -4.26 -1.01 15.51
CA GLY A 45 -4.54 -1.57 14.19
C GLY A 45 -5.25 -2.92 14.21
N ALA A 46 -5.88 -3.29 15.33
CA ALA A 46 -6.91 -4.32 15.30
C ALA A 46 -7.98 -3.91 14.28
N LEU A 47 -8.46 -4.88 13.51
CA LEU A 47 -9.49 -4.64 12.52
C LEU A 47 -10.86 -4.49 13.20
N ASP A 48 -11.11 -5.30 14.22
CA ASP A 48 -12.39 -5.31 14.93
C ASP A 48 -12.25 -5.82 16.37
N PHE A 49 -13.31 -5.62 17.15
CA PHE A 49 -13.43 -6.04 18.52
C PHE A 49 -14.80 -6.70 18.77
N ILE A 50 -14.80 -7.87 19.40
CA ILE A 50 -16.01 -8.62 19.75
C ILE A 50 -16.10 -8.76 21.27
N GLU A 51 -17.16 -8.19 21.84
CA GLU A 51 -17.45 -8.27 23.26
C GLU A 51 -18.07 -9.63 23.62
N LYS A 52 -17.64 -10.21 24.75
CA LYS A 52 -18.25 -11.39 25.36
C LYS A 52 -19.41 -10.98 26.28
N PRO A 53 -20.54 -11.71 26.28
CA PRO A 53 -20.82 -12.88 25.43
C PRO A 53 -21.25 -12.48 24.02
N PHE A 54 -20.78 -13.22 23.01
CA PHE A 54 -21.20 -13.10 21.61
C PHE A 54 -21.88 -14.39 21.15
N ASN A 55 -22.65 -14.30 20.07
CA ASN A 55 -23.15 -15.48 19.37
C ASN A 55 -22.21 -15.89 18.22
N ASP A 56 -22.29 -17.15 17.80
CA ASP A 56 -21.40 -17.68 16.76
C ASP A 56 -21.54 -16.94 15.43
N GLN A 57 -22.75 -16.46 15.10
CA GLN A 57 -23.02 -15.72 13.86
C GLN A 57 -22.24 -14.40 13.81
N LEU A 58 -22.19 -13.66 14.92
CA LEU A 58 -21.44 -12.39 15.03
C LEU A 58 -19.94 -12.61 14.80
N LEU A 59 -19.39 -13.70 15.35
CA LEU A 59 -17.99 -14.06 15.12
C LEU A 59 -17.75 -14.44 13.66
N LEU A 60 -18.62 -15.25 13.07
CA LEU A 60 -18.51 -15.66 11.67
C LEU A 60 -18.60 -14.46 10.72
N ASP A 61 -19.53 -13.54 10.95
CA ASP A 61 -19.70 -12.32 10.16
C ASP A 61 -18.46 -11.42 10.28
N GLY A 62 -17.93 -11.24 11.50
CA GLY A 62 -16.71 -10.48 11.74
C GLY A 62 -15.48 -11.07 11.03
N VAL A 63 -15.31 -12.40 11.11
CA VAL A 63 -14.23 -13.11 10.40
C VAL A 63 -14.39 -13.01 8.90
N HIS A 64 -15.61 -13.16 8.36
CA HIS A 64 -15.86 -13.03 6.93
C HIS A 64 -15.52 -11.62 6.43
N HIS A 65 -15.96 -10.58 7.15
CA HIS A 65 -15.62 -9.20 6.84
C HIS A 65 -14.09 -8.98 6.87
N ALA A 66 -13.40 -9.56 7.86
CA ALA A 66 -11.95 -9.49 7.97
C ALA A 66 -11.21 -10.11 6.78
N LEU A 67 -11.65 -11.29 6.33
CA LEU A 67 -11.06 -11.96 5.18
C LEU A 67 -11.28 -11.19 3.87
N VAL A 68 -12.45 -10.57 3.69
CA VAL A 68 -12.72 -9.72 2.51
C VAL A 68 -11.80 -8.51 2.49
N GLN A 69 -11.66 -7.81 3.62
CA GLN A 69 -10.76 -6.66 3.75
C GLN A 69 -9.29 -7.06 3.51
N ASP A 70 -8.86 -8.19 4.07
CA ASP A 70 -7.51 -8.74 3.86
C ASP A 70 -7.25 -9.07 2.39
N ALA A 71 -8.20 -9.71 1.69
CA ALA A 71 -8.05 -10.00 0.27
C ALA A 71 -7.86 -8.74 -0.58
N ILE A 72 -8.61 -7.66 -0.29
CA ILE A 72 -8.48 -6.36 -0.95
C ILE A 72 -7.11 -5.73 -0.66
N ARG A 73 -6.69 -5.74 0.62
CA ARG A 73 -5.37 -5.24 1.02
C ARG A 73 -4.26 -6.01 0.32
N ARG A 74 -4.22 -7.33 0.43
CA ARG A 74 -3.21 -8.18 -0.21
C ARG A 74 -3.13 -7.96 -1.71
N ARG A 75 -4.27 -7.84 -2.41
CA ARG A 75 -4.29 -7.55 -3.85
C ARG A 75 -3.66 -6.19 -4.16
N THR A 76 -4.01 -5.15 -3.41
CA THR A 76 -3.44 -3.81 -3.57
C THR A 76 -1.93 -3.80 -3.29
N TRP A 77 -1.50 -4.47 -2.22
CA TRP A 77 -0.08 -4.60 -1.86
C TRP A 77 0.72 -5.42 -2.88
N ALA A 78 0.17 -6.53 -3.37
CA ALA A 78 0.79 -7.32 -4.43
C ALA A 78 0.92 -6.50 -5.71
N ARG A 79 -0.11 -5.72 -6.07
CA ARG A 79 -0.06 -4.83 -7.23
C ARG A 79 1.00 -3.76 -7.07
N ARG A 80 1.08 -3.11 -5.89
CA ARG A 80 2.10 -2.10 -5.59
C ARG A 80 3.51 -2.69 -5.62
N ARG A 81 3.72 -3.88 -5.03
CA ARG A 81 5.00 -4.59 -5.07
C ARG A 81 5.44 -4.93 -6.49
N GLU A 82 4.53 -5.44 -7.31
CA GLU A 82 4.84 -5.73 -8.72
C GLU A 82 5.17 -4.47 -9.51
N LEU A 83 4.44 -3.37 -9.27
CA LEU A 83 4.78 -2.07 -9.87
C LEU A 83 6.15 -1.57 -9.40
N GLN A 84 6.47 -1.71 -8.12
CA GLN A 84 7.77 -1.32 -7.56
C GLN A 84 8.89 -2.13 -8.23
N ARG A 85 8.72 -3.45 -8.34
CA ARG A 85 9.68 -4.33 -9.01
C ARG A 85 9.96 -3.89 -10.45
N ARG A 86 8.93 -3.44 -11.18
CA ARG A 86 9.09 -2.91 -12.55
C ARG A 86 9.81 -1.57 -12.55
N PHE A 87 9.44 -0.68 -11.64
CA PHE A 87 10.11 0.61 -11.47
C PHE A 87 11.61 0.44 -11.16
N ASP A 88 11.96 -0.56 -10.35
CA ASP A 88 13.35 -0.87 -10.01
C ASP A 88 14.17 -1.40 -11.21
N THR A 89 13.52 -1.80 -12.32
CA THR A 89 14.20 -2.15 -13.60
C THR A 89 14.52 -0.94 -14.48
N LEU A 90 13.97 0.24 -14.14
CA LEU A 90 14.24 1.48 -14.85
C LEU A 90 15.63 1.98 -14.49
N THR A 91 16.37 2.44 -15.49
CA THR A 91 17.61 3.21 -15.27
C THR A 91 17.29 4.57 -14.67
N PRO A 92 18.25 5.26 -14.01
CA PRO A 92 18.02 6.58 -13.44
C PRO A 92 17.42 7.58 -14.45
N ARG A 93 17.88 7.54 -15.71
CA ARG A 93 17.32 8.40 -16.78
C ARG A 93 15.91 8.02 -17.20
N GLU A 94 15.55 6.75 -17.15
CA GLU A 94 14.18 6.31 -17.40
C GLU A 94 13.25 6.69 -16.25
N GLN A 95 13.75 6.70 -15.01
CA GLN A 95 13.01 7.20 -13.84
C GLN A 95 12.78 8.71 -13.92
N ASP A 96 13.80 9.50 -14.32
CA ASP A 96 13.66 10.94 -14.58
C ASP A 96 12.55 11.21 -15.61
N VAL A 97 12.59 10.49 -16.75
CA VAL A 97 11.58 10.62 -17.81
C VAL A 97 10.20 10.21 -17.31
N LEU A 98 10.08 9.12 -16.54
CA LEU A 98 8.80 8.70 -15.95
C LEU A 98 8.22 9.77 -15.02
N GLY A 99 9.03 10.41 -14.19
CA GLY A 99 8.61 11.48 -13.30
C GLY A 99 8.01 12.66 -14.08
N ARG A 100 8.72 13.12 -15.12
CA ARG A 100 8.25 14.23 -15.97
C ARG A 100 7.01 13.88 -16.80
N VAL A 101 6.91 12.63 -17.25
CA VAL A 101 5.70 12.13 -17.90
C VAL A 101 4.51 12.11 -16.93
N ALA A 102 4.75 11.74 -15.66
CA ALA A 102 3.71 11.75 -14.64
C ALA A 102 3.21 13.16 -14.32
N GLU A 103 4.08 14.17 -14.42
CA GLU A 103 3.74 15.61 -14.34
C GLU A 103 2.90 16.10 -15.53
N GLY A 104 2.73 15.29 -16.58
CA GLY A 104 1.99 15.64 -17.78
C GLY A 104 2.78 16.45 -18.80
N LEU A 105 4.11 16.54 -18.65
CA LEU A 105 4.97 17.29 -19.57
C LEU A 105 5.01 16.65 -20.97
N SER A 106 5.10 17.50 -22.00
CA SER A 106 5.21 17.04 -23.38
C SER A 106 6.61 16.51 -23.69
N ASN A 107 6.78 15.77 -24.80
CA ASN A 107 8.12 15.28 -25.22
C ASN A 107 9.12 16.43 -25.42
N GLN A 108 8.63 17.61 -25.80
CA GLN A 108 9.47 18.78 -26.01
C GLN A 108 9.91 19.35 -24.67
N ASP A 109 8.98 19.57 -23.74
CA ASP A 109 9.31 20.13 -22.41
C ASP A 109 10.27 19.20 -21.63
N ILE A 110 10.08 17.88 -21.74
CA ILE A 110 10.97 16.88 -21.13
C ILE A 110 12.37 16.96 -21.75
N ALA A 111 12.45 17.12 -23.07
CA ALA A 111 13.72 17.22 -23.79
C ALA A 111 14.51 18.46 -23.35
N GLU A 112 13.81 19.59 -23.23
CA GLU A 112 14.38 20.85 -22.73
C GLU A 112 14.81 20.72 -21.25
N THR A 113 13.95 20.14 -20.40
CA THR A 113 14.23 19.98 -18.96
C THR A 113 15.41 19.04 -18.68
N LEU A 114 15.56 17.97 -19.47
CA LEU A 114 16.61 16.97 -19.27
C LEU A 114 17.85 17.20 -20.14
N ASN A 115 17.90 18.29 -20.93
CA ASN A 115 18.96 18.54 -21.93
C ASN A 115 19.16 17.36 -22.88
N LEU A 116 18.07 16.79 -23.38
CA LEU A 116 18.05 15.67 -24.32
C LEU A 116 17.44 16.09 -25.66
N SER A 117 17.68 15.30 -26.71
CA SER A 117 16.91 15.47 -27.95
C SER A 117 15.49 14.91 -27.78
N ARG A 118 14.50 15.50 -28.46
CA ARG A 118 13.13 14.97 -28.50
C ARG A 118 13.09 13.48 -28.92
N LYS A 119 13.92 13.09 -29.89
CA LYS A 119 14.05 11.71 -30.35
C LYS A 119 14.56 10.79 -29.24
N THR A 120 15.49 11.27 -28.41
CA THR A 120 16.00 10.53 -27.24
C THR A 120 14.90 10.33 -26.18
N VAL A 121 14.10 11.36 -25.91
CA VAL A 121 12.95 11.27 -24.98
C VAL A 121 11.91 10.27 -25.47
N GLU A 122 11.61 10.27 -26.77
CA GLU A 122 10.68 9.29 -27.37
C GLU A 122 11.18 7.84 -27.19
N VAL A 123 12.48 7.60 -27.38
CA VAL A 123 13.10 6.28 -27.12
C VAL A 123 13.03 5.90 -25.65
N HIS A 124 13.33 6.83 -24.72
CA HIS A 124 13.22 6.55 -23.29
C HIS A 124 11.78 6.29 -22.86
N ARG A 125 10.80 7.04 -23.37
CA ARG A 125 9.37 6.81 -23.09
C ARG A 125 8.92 5.44 -23.56
N ALA A 126 9.34 5.01 -24.75
CA ALA A 126 9.03 3.67 -25.26
C ALA A 126 9.59 2.58 -24.34
N LYS A 127 10.85 2.72 -23.90
CA LYS A 127 11.48 1.78 -22.94
C LYS A 127 10.79 1.78 -21.58
N VAL A 128 10.41 2.96 -21.07
CA VAL A 128 9.68 3.10 -19.80
C VAL A 128 8.32 2.41 -19.90
N MET A 129 7.57 2.64 -20.98
CA MET A 129 6.29 1.98 -21.21
C MET A 129 6.43 0.46 -21.29
N ASP A 130 7.44 -0.04 -21.99
CA ASP A 130 7.72 -1.48 -22.10
C ASP A 130 8.08 -2.10 -20.75
N LYS A 131 9.03 -1.51 -20.01
CA LYS A 131 9.46 -2.00 -18.69
C LYS A 131 8.37 -1.90 -17.62
N MET A 132 7.56 -0.85 -17.66
CA MET A 132 6.40 -0.70 -16.77
C MET A 132 5.20 -1.55 -17.22
N GLN A 133 5.25 -2.11 -18.43
CA GLN A 133 4.15 -2.76 -19.14
C GLN A 133 2.89 -1.90 -19.14
N ALA A 134 3.04 -0.66 -19.58
CA ALA A 134 1.95 0.29 -19.77
C ALA A 134 1.60 0.35 -21.26
N ASP A 135 0.36 -0.01 -21.59
CA ASP A 135 -0.17 0.03 -22.96
C ASP A 135 -0.53 1.46 -23.39
N THR A 136 -0.79 2.33 -22.41
CA THR A 136 -1.18 3.73 -22.65
C THR A 136 -0.44 4.68 -21.71
N LEU A 137 -0.29 5.94 -22.14
CA LEU A 137 0.25 7.00 -21.31
C LEU A 137 -0.55 7.19 -20.02
N ALA A 138 -1.88 7.16 -20.11
CA ALA A 138 -2.76 7.28 -18.96
C ALA A 138 -2.54 6.15 -17.94
N GLN A 139 -2.28 4.93 -18.41
CA GLN A 139 -1.93 3.81 -17.55
C GLN A 139 -0.57 4.02 -16.88
N LEU A 140 0.42 4.53 -17.61
CA LEU A 140 1.73 4.86 -17.06
C LEU A 140 1.63 5.92 -15.94
N ILE A 141 0.83 6.97 -16.15
CA ILE A 141 0.56 8.01 -15.14
C ILE A 141 -0.12 7.39 -13.90
N ARG A 142 -1.14 6.55 -14.08
CA ARG A 142 -1.79 5.85 -12.95
C ARG A 142 -0.81 4.96 -12.16
N MET A 143 0.11 4.29 -12.85
CA MET A 143 1.16 3.51 -12.20
C MET A 143 2.10 4.40 -11.38
N ALA A 144 2.54 5.54 -11.94
CA ALA A 144 3.36 6.51 -11.24
C ALA A 144 2.65 7.09 -10.00
N MET A 145 1.34 7.39 -10.10
CA MET A 145 0.50 7.77 -8.95
C MET A 145 0.49 6.69 -7.85
N THR A 146 0.30 5.43 -8.25
CA THR A 146 0.24 4.29 -7.31
C THR A 146 1.56 4.08 -6.57
N LEU A 147 2.68 4.37 -7.24
CA LEU A 147 4.01 4.32 -6.64
C LEU A 147 4.32 5.54 -5.76
N GLY A 148 3.51 6.60 -5.83
CA GLY A 148 3.77 7.85 -5.11
C GLY A 148 4.90 8.68 -5.73
N ILE A 149 5.17 8.50 -7.03
CA ILE A 149 6.22 9.23 -7.76
C ILE A 149 5.79 10.67 -8.08
N LEU A 150 4.47 10.93 -8.05
CA LEU A 150 3.93 12.28 -8.19
C LEU A 150 4.25 13.11 -6.94
N LYS A 151 5.25 13.98 -7.10
CA LYS A 151 5.89 14.91 -6.15
C LYS A 151 6.96 14.32 -5.23
N LEU A 152 8.19 14.27 -5.76
CA LEU A 152 9.44 14.29 -4.99
C LEU A 152 10.29 15.56 -5.18
N TYR A 153 9.79 16.62 -5.85
CA TYR A 153 10.41 17.95 -5.88
C TYR A 153 9.34 19.06 -5.89
N ASP A 154 9.04 19.61 -4.71
CA ASP A 154 9.19 21.04 -4.36
C ASP A 154 8.44 21.34 -3.04
N MET A 155 9.23 21.52 -1.97
CA MET A 155 8.95 22.41 -0.84
C MET A 155 10.32 22.91 -0.32
N ASP A 156 11.07 23.61 -1.16
CA ASP A 156 12.06 24.59 -0.72
C ASP A 156 11.84 25.86 -1.56
N ALA A 157 11.02 26.75 -1.00
CA ALA A 157 10.92 28.16 -1.38
C ALA A 157 11.13 29.00 -0.13
#